data_AF-B8A5M9-F1
#
_entry.id   AF-B8A5M9-F1
#
_cell.length_a   1.000
_cell.length_b   1.000
_cell.length_c   1.000
_cell.angle_alpha   90.00
_cell.angle_beta   90.00
_cell.angle_gamma   90.00
#
_symmetry.space_group_name_H-M   'P 1'
#
loop_
_entity.id
_entity.type
_entity.pdbx_description
1 polymer ?
#
loop_
_entity_poly.entity_id
_entity_poly.type
_entity_poly.pdbx_seq_one_letter_code
_entity_poly.pdbx_strand_id
1 'polypeptide(L)'
;MNVETARYLIFRSLRPCYTNTNFSLRSPCRGHRESTSQAPKHAKQAERSGFCPAASSKYDWIGPPDRLSNLRLIIYHIPENETPLERELRHLRQETEDWNHEFWTNQNFTFNKEKEEYIQSQLSAKGLSERDDDGRKRTLSSEEMAVFYKHFLDKNITRHANYNREWYRRNFTITLLMARVTLHNTWRTLTGQTRRTEREKGKTT
;
A
#
# COMPACT_ATOMS: atom_id res chain seq x y z
N MET A 1 4.99 -32.65 -6.06
CA MET A 1 6.10 -32.06 -5.27
C MET A 1 5.78 -30.58 -5.10
N ASN A 2 5.18 -30.23 -3.96
CA ASN A 2 4.66 -28.90 -3.66
C ASN A 2 5.55 -28.29 -2.57
N VAL A 3 6.31 -27.25 -2.90
CA VAL A 3 7.10 -26.50 -1.94
C VAL A 3 6.64 -25.04 -2.01
N GLU A 4 5.62 -24.73 -1.20
CA GLU A 4 5.35 -23.38 -0.74
C GLU A 4 6.54 -22.92 0.11
N THR A 5 7.53 -22.21 -0.44
CA THR A 5 8.54 -21.53 0.40
C THR A 5 9.16 -20.33 -0.30
N ALA A 6 8.35 -19.29 -0.55
CA ALA A 6 8.87 -17.91 -0.68
C ALA A 6 7.75 -16.87 -0.47
N ARG A 7 6.88 -17.08 0.52
CA ARG A 7 5.97 -16.07 1.04
C ARG A 7 6.65 -15.35 2.22
N TYR A 8 7.73 -14.61 1.95
CA TYR A 8 8.38 -13.82 3.01
C TYR A 8 7.73 -12.44 3.13
N LEU A 9 6.93 -12.38 4.19
CA LEU A 9 6.35 -11.23 4.87
C LEU A 9 7.32 -10.03 4.92
N ILE A 10 7.00 -8.98 4.16
CA ILE A 10 7.56 -7.63 4.37
C ILE A 10 6.68 -6.95 5.45
N PHE A 11 6.81 -7.39 6.69
CA PHE A 11 6.35 -6.68 7.88
C PHE A 11 7.48 -6.72 8.89
N ARG A 12 8.50 -5.86 8.70
CA ARG A 12 9.59 -5.71 9.67
C ARG A 12 9.58 -4.30 10.23
N SER A 13 9.32 -4.25 11.53
CA SER A 13 9.54 -3.12 12.43
C SER A 13 10.94 -2.56 12.21
N LEU A 14 11.04 -1.40 11.57
CA LEU A 14 12.26 -0.62 11.56
C LEU A 14 12.51 -0.12 12.99
N ARG A 15 13.57 -0.63 13.62
CA ARG A 15 14.11 -0.06 14.85
C ARG A 15 14.58 1.37 14.56
N PRO A 16 14.18 2.38 15.34
CA PRO A 16 14.68 3.74 15.20
C PRO A 16 16.16 3.79 15.63
N CYS A 17 17.08 3.88 14.67
CA CYS A 17 18.45 4.28 14.97
C CYS A 17 18.46 5.80 15.16
N TYR A 18 18.49 6.21 16.42
CA TYR A 18 18.85 7.57 16.81
C TYR A 18 20.34 7.76 16.60
N THR A 19 20.74 8.61 15.66
CA THR A 19 22.04 9.28 15.73
C THR A 19 21.88 10.76 15.45
N ASN A 20 22.54 11.53 16.32
CA ASN A 20 22.40 12.95 16.51
C ASN A 20 22.79 13.77 15.28
N THR A 21 21.94 14.76 15.01
CA THR A 21 22.26 16.13 14.62
C THR A 21 23.71 16.45 14.26
N ASN A 22 23.93 16.90 13.02
CA ASN A 22 24.73 18.10 12.76
C ASN A 22 24.15 18.83 11.55
N PHE A 23 23.48 19.93 11.86
CA PHE A 23 22.77 20.81 10.94
C PHE A 23 23.80 21.66 10.21
N SER A 24 24.14 21.32 8.96
CA SER A 24 24.98 22.17 8.11
C SER A 24 24.16 22.69 6.94
N LEU A 25 23.68 23.92 7.10
CA LEU A 25 23.13 24.75 6.05
C LEU A 25 24.23 25.07 5.03
N ARG A 26 24.13 24.56 3.80
CA ARG A 26 24.76 25.25 2.66
C ARG A 26 24.18 24.88 1.29
N SER A 27 23.76 25.95 0.63
CA SER A 27 23.63 26.21 -0.81
C SER A 27 22.52 25.53 -1.62
N PRO A 28 21.61 26.34 -2.21
CA PRO A 28 20.66 25.92 -3.23
C PRO A 28 21.29 26.03 -4.62
N CYS A 29 21.39 24.91 -5.35
CA CYS A 29 21.77 24.96 -6.77
C CYS A 29 21.03 23.92 -7.60
N ARG A 30 20.34 24.46 -8.61
CA ARG A 30 19.98 23.88 -9.92
C ARG A 30 19.07 22.65 -9.93
N GLY A 31 17.83 22.92 -10.32
CA GLY A 31 16.84 21.94 -10.72
C GLY A 31 17.39 20.98 -11.79
N HIS A 32 17.46 19.71 -11.42
CA HIS A 32 17.50 18.64 -12.38
C HIS A 32 16.07 18.14 -12.55
N ARG A 33 15.49 18.37 -13.74
CA ARG A 33 14.23 17.75 -14.15
C ARG A 33 14.50 16.24 -14.25
N GLU A 34 14.23 15.50 -13.18
CA GLU A 34 14.16 14.05 -13.25
C GLU A 34 13.02 13.67 -14.20
N SER A 35 13.41 13.12 -15.35
CA SER A 35 12.51 12.54 -16.33
C SER A 35 11.75 11.40 -15.65
N THR A 36 10.54 11.70 -15.18
CA THR A 36 9.65 10.73 -14.58
C THR A 36 9.23 9.77 -15.69
N SER A 37 9.88 8.62 -15.79
CA SER A 37 9.41 7.52 -16.64
C SER A 37 8.04 7.11 -16.12
N GLN A 38 6.99 7.63 -16.74
CA GLN A 38 5.61 7.44 -16.30
C GLN A 38 5.23 5.97 -16.43
N ALA A 39 4.79 5.36 -15.33
CA ALA A 39 4.14 4.06 -15.37
C ALA A 39 2.87 4.12 -16.27
N PRO A 40 2.56 3.05 -17.02
CA PRO A 40 1.46 3.05 -17.99
C PRO A 40 0.10 3.24 -17.30
N LYS A 41 -0.49 4.44 -17.46
CA LYS A 41 -1.80 4.80 -16.89
C LYS A 41 -2.96 3.97 -17.45
N HIS A 42 -2.82 3.44 -18.67
CA HIS A 42 -3.92 2.78 -19.40
C HIS A 42 -4.32 1.40 -18.85
N ALA A 43 -3.43 0.69 -18.15
CA ALA A 43 -3.79 -0.58 -17.52
C ALA A 43 -4.79 -0.42 -16.35
N LYS A 44 -4.89 0.79 -15.77
CA LYS A 44 -5.64 1.07 -14.53
C LYS A 44 -7.15 0.81 -14.63
N GLN A 45 -7.77 1.01 -15.80
CA GLN A 45 -9.23 0.88 -15.95
C GLN A 45 -9.66 -0.51 -16.42
N ALA A 46 -8.90 -1.13 -17.32
CA ALA A 46 -9.28 -2.43 -17.89
C ALA A 46 -9.19 -3.57 -16.87
N GLU A 47 -8.22 -3.56 -15.95
CA GLU A 47 -8.09 -4.65 -14.96
C GLU A 47 -9.07 -4.50 -13.79
N ARG A 48 -9.55 -3.28 -13.51
CA ARG A 48 -10.63 -3.04 -12.54
C ARG A 48 -11.94 -3.74 -12.91
N SER A 49 -12.21 -3.98 -14.20
CA SER A 49 -13.53 -4.48 -14.64
C SER A 49 -13.78 -5.96 -14.37
N GLY A 50 -12.75 -6.76 -14.10
CA GLY A 50 -12.91 -8.21 -13.85
C GLY A 50 -13.43 -8.55 -12.45
N PHE A 51 -13.43 -7.60 -11.52
CA PHE A 51 -13.78 -7.84 -10.12
C PHE A 51 -14.84 -6.83 -9.68
N CYS A 52 -16.11 -7.16 -9.93
CA CYS A 52 -17.24 -6.34 -9.52
C CYS A 52 -18.07 -7.09 -8.46
N PRO A 53 -18.31 -6.51 -7.28
CA PRO A 53 -19.19 -7.12 -6.29
C PRO A 53 -20.62 -7.19 -6.81
N ALA A 54 -21.39 -8.18 -6.32
CA ALA A 54 -22.83 -8.19 -6.55
C ALA A 54 -23.45 -6.91 -5.98
N ALA A 55 -24.43 -6.33 -6.70
CA ALA A 55 -25.08 -5.08 -6.31
C ALA A 55 -25.72 -5.12 -4.91
N SER A 56 -26.08 -6.31 -4.43
CA SER A 56 -26.68 -6.54 -3.10
C SER A 56 -25.67 -6.79 -1.98
N SER A 57 -24.36 -6.70 -2.25
CA SER A 57 -23.37 -7.04 -1.23
C SER A 57 -23.24 -5.98 -0.14
N LYS A 58 -23.25 -6.43 1.11
CA LYS A 58 -23.22 -5.58 2.31
C LYS A 58 -21.83 -5.43 2.96
N TYR A 59 -20.81 -6.04 2.37
CA TYR A 59 -19.46 -6.11 2.96
C TYR A 59 -18.41 -5.56 2.00
N ASP A 60 -17.27 -5.14 2.55
CA ASP A 60 -16.11 -4.74 1.75
C ASP A 60 -15.55 -5.95 0.97
N TRP A 61 -15.20 -5.76 -0.30
CA TRP A 61 -14.66 -6.82 -1.15
C TRP A 61 -13.16 -6.68 -1.32
N ILE A 62 -12.46 -7.81 -1.19
CA ILE A 62 -11.02 -7.89 -1.37
C ILE A 62 -10.73 -8.64 -2.68
N GLY A 63 -10.13 -7.94 -3.63
CA GLY A 63 -9.77 -8.44 -4.94
C GLY A 63 -8.50 -9.30 -4.96
N PRO A 64 -8.20 -9.89 -6.13
CA PRO A 64 -6.92 -10.55 -6.36
C PRO A 64 -5.75 -9.56 -6.19
N PRO A 65 -4.53 -10.08 -5.95
CA PRO A 65 -3.35 -9.23 -5.91
C PRO A 65 -3.12 -8.59 -7.29
N ASP A 66 -2.88 -7.28 -7.29
CA ASP A 66 -2.51 -6.53 -8.48
C ASP A 66 -1.13 -6.96 -8.99
N ARG A 67 -0.97 -7.02 -10.32
CA ARG A 67 0.25 -7.56 -10.95
C ARG A 67 1.50 -6.69 -10.75
N LEU A 68 1.31 -5.39 -10.53
CA LEU A 68 2.41 -4.42 -10.46
C LEU A 68 2.75 -4.08 -9.01
N SER A 69 1.78 -3.62 -8.24
CA SER A 69 1.92 -3.28 -6.82
C SER A 69 1.98 -4.50 -5.90
N ASN A 70 1.49 -5.66 -6.34
CA ASN A 70 1.27 -6.87 -5.52
C ASN A 70 0.26 -6.68 -4.36
N LEU A 71 -0.44 -5.55 -4.32
CA LEU A 71 -1.44 -5.25 -3.30
C LEU A 71 -2.83 -5.73 -3.73
N ARG A 72 -3.66 -6.10 -2.75
CA ARG A 72 -5.05 -6.48 -3.02
C ARG A 72 -5.91 -5.24 -3.10
N LEU A 73 -6.72 -5.17 -4.15
CA LEU A 73 -7.69 -4.09 -4.31
C LEU A 73 -8.83 -4.25 -3.30
N ILE A 74 -9.29 -3.14 -2.72
CA ILE A 74 -10.44 -3.13 -1.81
C ILE A 74 -11.55 -2.30 -2.45
N ILE A 75 -12.74 -2.89 -2.52
CA ILE A 75 -13.97 -2.18 -2.91
C ILE A 75 -14.80 -2.01 -1.64
N TYR A 76 -14.84 -0.79 -1.12
CA TYR A 76 -15.59 -0.48 0.10
C TYR A 76 -17.10 -0.48 -0.15
N HIS A 77 -17.85 -1.17 0.71
CA HIS A 77 -19.30 -1.15 0.69
C HIS A 77 -19.83 0.25 1.06
N ILE A 78 -20.86 0.67 0.35
CA ILE A 78 -21.56 1.94 0.59
C ILE A 78 -22.94 1.60 1.16
N PRO A 79 -23.21 1.84 2.45
CA PRO A 79 -24.53 1.58 3.02
C PRO A 79 -25.56 2.57 2.46
N GLU A 80 -26.82 2.12 2.35
CA GLU A 80 -27.93 2.92 1.79
C GLU A 80 -28.11 4.27 2.51
N ASN A 81 -27.93 4.31 3.83
CA ASN A 81 -28.12 5.49 4.67
C ASN A 81 -26.79 6.00 5.25
N GLU A 82 -25.75 6.10 4.41
CA GLU A 82 -24.42 6.54 4.81
C GLU A 82 -24.43 7.97 5.39
N THR A 83 -24.00 8.10 6.65
CA THR A 83 -23.82 9.40 7.29
C THR A 83 -22.65 10.16 6.66
N PRO A 84 -22.62 11.50 6.73
CA PRO A 84 -21.47 12.28 6.23
C PRO A 84 -20.12 11.84 6.81
N LEU A 85 -20.10 11.41 8.09
CA LEU A 85 -18.90 10.96 8.77
C LEU A 85 -18.42 9.57 8.30
N GLU A 86 -19.35 8.65 8.04
CA GLU A 86 -19.04 7.34 7.44
C GLU A 86 -18.51 7.49 6.02
N ARG A 87 -19.10 8.43 5.25
CA ARG A 87 -18.65 8.77 3.90
C ARG A 87 -17.23 9.32 3.90
N GLU A 88 -16.94 10.25 4.81
CA GLU A 88 -15.60 10.80 5.01
C GLU A 88 -14.60 9.68 5.33
N LEU A 89 -14.95 8.77 6.25
CA LEU A 89 -14.14 7.60 6.58
C LEU A 89 -13.89 6.71 5.36
N ARG A 90 -14.93 6.40 4.57
CA ARG A 90 -14.80 5.58 3.37
C ARG A 90 -13.89 6.23 2.33
N HIS A 91 -14.04 7.53 2.08
CA HIS A 91 -13.17 8.26 1.15
C HIS A 91 -11.72 8.29 1.63
N LEU A 92 -11.47 8.54 2.92
CA LEU A 92 -10.12 8.54 3.48
C LEU A 92 -9.45 7.17 3.37
N ARG A 93 -10.21 6.08 3.60
CA ARG A 93 -9.73 4.71 3.38
C ARG A 93 -9.37 4.48 1.91
N GLN A 94 -10.26 4.82 0.98
CA GLN A 94 -10.00 4.68 -0.47
C GLN A 94 -8.78 5.48 -0.92
N GLU A 95 -8.67 6.75 -0.50
CA GLU A 95 -7.53 7.60 -0.84
C GLU A 95 -6.21 7.01 -0.31
N THR A 96 -6.24 6.44 0.90
CA THR A 96 -5.07 5.80 1.51
C THR A 96 -4.65 4.54 0.76
N GLU A 97 -5.61 3.72 0.32
CA GLU A 97 -5.32 2.55 -0.51
C GLU A 97 -4.82 2.94 -1.90
N ASP A 98 -5.41 3.95 -2.54
CA ASP A 98 -4.95 4.44 -3.85
C ASP A 98 -3.52 5.00 -3.77
N TRP A 99 -3.21 5.77 -2.72
CA TRP A 99 -1.86 6.26 -2.45
C TRP A 99 -0.86 5.12 -2.21
N ASN A 100 -1.24 4.13 -1.41
CA ASN A 100 -0.44 2.95 -1.11
C ASN A 100 -0.15 2.15 -2.39
N HIS A 101 -1.19 1.91 -3.19
CA HIS A 101 -1.10 1.25 -4.48
C HIS A 101 -0.11 1.97 -5.41
N GLU A 102 -0.25 3.28 -5.59
CA GLU A 102 0.64 4.07 -6.43
C GLU A 102 2.10 3.99 -5.97
N PHE A 103 2.34 4.10 -4.66
CA PHE A 103 3.69 3.98 -4.10
C PHE A 103 4.31 2.63 -4.44
N TRP A 104 3.60 1.52 -4.18
CA TRP A 104 4.12 0.18 -4.42
C TRP A 104 4.24 -0.16 -5.89
N THR A 105 3.35 0.33 -6.76
CA THR A 105 3.52 0.21 -8.22
C THR A 105 4.84 0.83 -8.65
N ASN A 106 5.12 2.07 -8.25
CA ASN A 106 6.35 2.77 -8.63
C ASN A 106 7.60 2.13 -8.02
N GLN A 107 7.51 1.72 -6.75
CA GLN A 107 8.61 1.07 -6.05
C GLN A 107 8.94 -0.28 -6.67
N ASN A 108 7.94 -1.10 -6.99
CA ASN A 108 8.15 -2.41 -7.63
C ASN A 108 8.68 -2.26 -9.06
N PHE A 109 8.22 -1.25 -9.79
CA PHE A 109 8.78 -0.94 -11.11
C PHE A 109 10.27 -0.62 -11.01
N THR A 110 10.65 0.29 -10.11
CA THR A 110 12.05 0.70 -9.89
C THR A 110 12.89 -0.48 -9.42
N PHE A 111 12.38 -1.25 -8.44
CA PHE A 111 13.05 -2.43 -7.92
C PHE A 111 13.33 -3.46 -9.03
N ASN A 112 12.32 -3.81 -9.83
CA ASN A 112 12.50 -4.79 -10.90
C ASN A 112 13.50 -4.28 -11.95
N LYS A 113 13.42 -3.01 -12.35
CA LYS A 113 14.38 -2.42 -13.28
C LYS A 113 15.82 -2.53 -12.76
N GLU A 114 16.10 -2.03 -11.55
CA GLU A 114 17.45 -2.07 -10.97
C GLU A 114 17.93 -3.52 -10.75
N LYS A 115 17.03 -4.43 -10.41
CA LYS A 115 17.34 -5.86 -10.24
C LYS A 115 17.75 -6.51 -11.55
N GLU A 116 17.03 -6.26 -12.64
CA GLU A 116 17.38 -6.81 -13.96
C GLU A 116 18.72 -6.24 -14.47
N GLU A 117 18.95 -4.93 -14.30
CA GLU A 117 20.24 -4.29 -14.61
C GLU A 117 21.39 -4.92 -13.82
N TYR A 118 21.18 -5.17 -12.52
CA TYR A 118 22.17 -5.84 -11.69
C TYR A 118 22.45 -7.26 -12.17
N ILE A 119 21.42 -8.06 -12.46
CA ILE A 119 21.58 -9.43 -12.96
C ILE A 119 22.36 -9.44 -14.27
N GLN A 120 22.01 -8.58 -15.22
CA GLN A 120 22.72 -8.47 -16.50
C GLN A 120 24.19 -8.08 -16.30
N SER A 121 24.47 -7.11 -15.42
CA SER A 121 25.84 -6.68 -15.13
C SER A 121 26.69 -7.83 -14.56
N GLN A 122 26.16 -8.59 -13.60
CA GLN A 122 26.86 -9.70 -12.97
C GLN A 122 27.10 -10.86 -13.94
N LEU A 123 26.12 -11.16 -14.81
CA LEU A 123 26.29 -12.18 -15.85
C LEU A 123 27.35 -11.76 -16.87
N SER A 124 27.32 -10.50 -17.32
CA SER A 124 28.32 -9.96 -18.25
C SER A 124 29.74 -9.98 -17.66
N ALA A 125 29.90 -9.66 -16.37
CA ALA A 125 31.18 -9.68 -15.66
C ALA A 125 31.76 -11.10 -15.55
N LYS A 126 30.90 -12.12 -15.50
CA LYS A 126 31.28 -13.55 -15.54
C LYS A 126 31.49 -14.09 -16.96
N GLY A 127 31.25 -13.27 -17.99
CA GLY A 127 31.28 -13.71 -19.39
C GLY A 127 30.13 -14.67 -19.75
N LEU A 128 29.04 -14.66 -19.00
CA LEU A 128 27.88 -15.53 -19.22
C LEU A 128 26.78 -14.76 -19.97
N SER A 129 26.12 -15.44 -20.91
CA SER A 129 24.91 -14.93 -21.57
C SER A 129 23.70 -14.95 -20.63
N GLU A 130 22.67 -14.14 -20.91
CA GLU A 130 21.43 -14.06 -20.12
C GLU A 130 20.67 -15.39 -20.08
N ARG A 131 20.80 -16.21 -21.13
CA ARG A 131 20.21 -17.56 -21.19
C ARG A 131 21.28 -18.64 -21.08
N ASP A 132 20.91 -19.72 -20.41
CA ASP A 132 21.68 -20.95 -20.41
C ASP A 132 21.48 -21.75 -21.70
N ASP A 133 22.17 -22.88 -21.78
CA ASP A 133 22.15 -23.75 -22.95
C ASP A 133 20.76 -24.40 -23.15
N ASP A 134 19.97 -24.52 -22.07
CA ASP A 134 18.57 -24.96 -22.09
C ASP A 134 17.57 -23.85 -22.46
N GLY A 135 18.05 -22.63 -22.72
CA GLY A 135 17.24 -21.46 -23.04
C GLY A 135 16.49 -20.85 -21.85
N ARG A 136 16.74 -21.29 -20.63
CA ARG A 136 16.21 -20.70 -19.40
C ARG A 136 17.00 -19.45 -19.03
N LYS A 137 16.34 -18.52 -18.34
CA LYS A 137 17.00 -17.30 -17.87
C LYS A 137 17.95 -17.67 -16.73
N ARG A 138 19.25 -17.36 -16.89
CA ARG A 138 20.24 -17.57 -15.84
C ARG A 138 19.90 -16.71 -14.63
N THR A 139 19.97 -17.32 -13.46
CA THR A 139 19.76 -16.65 -12.17
C THR A 139 21.08 -16.58 -11.41
N LEU A 140 21.25 -15.51 -10.63
CA LEU A 140 22.39 -15.37 -9.73
C LEU A 140 22.20 -16.19 -8.47
N SER A 141 23.31 -16.51 -7.79
CA SER A 141 23.27 -17.14 -6.47
C SER A 141 22.61 -16.21 -5.45
N SER A 142 22.03 -16.80 -4.39
CA SER A 142 21.44 -16.04 -3.28
C SER A 142 22.43 -15.06 -2.64
N GLU A 143 23.69 -15.47 -2.50
CA GLU A 143 24.77 -14.62 -1.94
C GLU A 143 25.03 -13.39 -2.81
N GLU A 144 25.05 -13.56 -4.13
CA GLU A 144 25.30 -12.48 -5.09
C GLU A 144 24.11 -11.52 -5.16
N MET A 145 22.89 -12.05 -5.09
CA MET A 145 21.67 -11.25 -5.01
C MET A 145 21.54 -10.51 -3.68
N ALA A 146 22.06 -11.06 -2.57
CA ALA A 146 22.02 -10.41 -1.26
C ALA A 146 22.77 -9.07 -1.26
N VAL A 147 23.88 -8.97 -2.01
CA VAL A 147 24.62 -7.72 -2.20
C VAL A 147 23.74 -6.65 -2.84
N PHE A 148 23.00 -7.01 -3.91
CA PHE A 148 22.04 -6.11 -4.54
C PHE A 148 20.92 -5.70 -3.57
N TYR A 149 20.30 -6.65 -2.87
CA TYR A 149 19.21 -6.36 -1.95
C TYR A 149 19.64 -5.38 -0.85
N LYS A 150 20.82 -5.61 -0.27
CA LYS A 150 21.39 -4.71 0.73
C LYS A 150 21.59 -3.31 0.15
N HIS A 151 22.26 -3.20 -1.00
CA HIS A 151 22.51 -1.91 -1.63
C HIS A 151 21.21 -1.17 -1.98
N PHE A 152 20.21 -1.87 -2.53
CA PHE A 152 18.92 -1.29 -2.85
C PHE A 152 18.19 -0.77 -1.60
N LEU A 153 18.23 -1.50 -0.49
CA LEU A 153 17.61 -1.06 0.76
C LEU A 153 18.36 0.13 1.36
N ASP A 154 19.69 0.09 1.39
CA ASP A 154 20.54 1.19 1.89
C ASP A 154 20.27 2.47 1.08
N LYS A 155 20.20 2.38 -0.26
CA LYS A 155 19.90 3.50 -1.17
C LYS A 155 18.51 4.10 -0.95
N ASN A 156 17.51 3.27 -0.64
CA ASN A 156 16.11 3.68 -0.58
C ASN A 156 15.58 3.94 0.84
N ILE A 157 16.45 3.91 1.86
CA ILE A 157 16.09 4.02 3.27
C ILE A 157 15.23 5.25 3.58
N THR A 158 15.59 6.43 3.07
CA THR A 158 14.86 7.68 3.30
C THR A 158 13.47 7.64 2.66
N ARG A 159 13.35 7.05 1.46
CA ARG A 159 12.07 6.90 0.76
C ARG A 159 11.12 5.99 1.54
N HIS A 160 11.61 4.84 2.01
CA HIS A 160 10.82 3.90 2.82
C HIS A 160 10.46 4.48 4.18
N ALA A 161 11.37 5.23 4.82
CA ALA A 161 11.08 5.92 6.07
C ALA A 161 9.97 6.98 5.90
N ASN A 162 10.02 7.77 4.82
CA ASN A 162 8.97 8.74 4.49
C ASN A 162 7.62 8.08 4.21
N TYR A 163 7.62 7.00 3.41
CA TYR A 163 6.43 6.20 3.18
C TYR A 163 5.84 5.67 4.48
N ASN A 164 6.64 5.02 5.33
CA ASN A 164 6.16 4.44 6.58
C ASN A 164 5.57 5.50 7.51
N ARG A 165 6.22 6.68 7.62
CA ARG A 165 5.69 7.80 8.40
C ARG A 165 4.30 8.22 7.92
N GLU A 166 4.13 8.39 6.61
CA GLU A 166 2.85 8.80 6.03
C GLU A 166 1.79 7.70 6.14
N TRP A 167 2.19 6.44 5.93
CA TRP A 167 1.34 5.27 6.12
C TRP A 167 0.79 5.22 7.55
N TYR A 168 1.65 5.38 8.57
CA TYR A 168 1.19 5.43 9.97
C TYR A 168 0.29 6.63 10.24
N ARG A 169 0.62 7.80 9.71
CA ARG A 169 -0.22 9.00 9.86
C ARG A 169 -1.64 8.78 9.31
N ARG A 170 -1.75 8.27 8.08
CA ARG A 170 -3.04 7.98 7.43
C ARG A 170 -3.83 6.93 8.21
N ASN A 171 -3.20 5.82 8.58
CA ASN A 171 -3.85 4.74 9.33
C ASN A 171 -4.31 5.17 10.72
N PHE A 172 -3.52 6.00 11.42
CA PHE A 172 -3.92 6.56 12.71
C PHE A 172 -5.12 7.51 12.56
N THR A 173 -5.12 8.34 11.52
CA THR A 173 -6.25 9.24 11.21
C THR A 173 -7.53 8.44 10.91
N ILE A 174 -7.43 7.40 10.09
CA ILE A 174 -8.53 6.46 9.83
C ILE A 174 -9.02 5.85 11.14
N THR A 175 -8.13 5.37 12.00
CA THR A 175 -8.48 4.76 13.30
C THR A 175 -9.26 5.72 14.20
N LEU A 176 -8.79 6.96 14.31
CA LEU A 176 -9.48 7.98 15.10
C LEU A 176 -10.87 8.30 14.52
N LEU A 177 -10.98 8.39 13.19
CA LEU A 177 -12.25 8.63 12.51
C LEU A 177 -13.22 7.45 12.66
N MET A 178 -12.73 6.21 12.60
CA MET A 178 -13.51 5.00 12.90
C MET A 178 -14.07 5.04 14.33
N ALA A 179 -13.24 5.43 15.31
CA ALA A 179 -13.69 5.57 16.69
C ALA A 179 -14.79 6.64 16.80
N ARG A 180 -14.63 7.77 16.11
CA ARG A 180 -15.64 8.84 16.08
C ARG A 180 -16.96 8.40 15.45
N VAL A 181 -16.93 7.68 14.33
CA VAL A 181 -18.12 7.08 13.70
C VAL A 181 -18.82 6.12 14.66
N THR A 182 -18.05 5.25 15.32
CA THR A 182 -18.58 4.29 16.28
C THR A 182 -19.28 4.99 17.44
N LEU A 183 -18.64 6.00 18.05
CA LEU A 183 -19.22 6.79 19.13
C LEU A 183 -20.47 7.57 18.69
N HIS A 184 -20.47 8.13 17.49
CA HIS A 184 -21.64 8.81 16.94
C HIS A 184 -22.82 7.86 16.77
N ASN A 185 -22.58 6.66 16.23
CA ASN A 185 -23.62 5.67 15.98
C ASN A 185 -24.17 5.06 17.28
N THR A 186 -23.33 4.81 18.28
CA THR A 186 -23.78 4.37 19.61
C THR A 186 -24.61 5.45 20.29
N TRP A 187 -24.17 6.71 20.27
CA TRP A 187 -24.93 7.83 20.85
C TRP A 187 -26.30 8.01 20.19
N ARG A 188 -26.37 7.94 18.85
CA ARG A 188 -27.64 8.01 18.10
C ARG A 188 -28.59 6.87 18.47
N THR A 189 -28.06 5.67 18.66
CA THR A 189 -28.85 4.49 19.04
C THR A 189 -29.41 4.64 20.46
N LEU A 190 -28.57 5.04 21.41
CA LEU A 190 -28.97 5.24 22.81
C LEU A 190 -30.02 6.35 22.96
N THR A 191 -29.80 7.51 22.36
CA THR A 191 -30.77 8.63 22.39
C THR A 191 -32.08 8.29 21.67
N GLY A 192 -32.00 7.51 20.58
CA GLY A 192 -33.18 6.99 19.89
C GLY A 192 -33.98 6.00 20.74
N GLN A 193 -33.31 5.16 21.53
CA GLN A 193 -33.96 4.25 22.47
C GLN A 193 -34.65 5.01 23.60
N THR A 194 -34.00 6.01 24.20
CA THR A 194 -34.60 6.86 25.26
C THR A 194 -35.92 7.48 24.81
N ARG A 195 -35.96 8.06 23.60
CA ARG A 195 -37.17 8.66 23.03
C ARG A 195 -38.29 7.64 22.76
N ARG A 196 -37.95 6.39 22.43
CA ARG A 196 -38.95 5.31 22.25
C ARG A 196 -39.55 4.89 23.60
N THR A 197 -38.70 4.71 24.62
CA THR A 197 -39.15 4.38 25.98
C THR A 197 -40.04 5.48 26.58
N GLU A 198 -39.74 6.76 26.34
CA GLU A 198 -40.58 7.88 26.77
C GLU A 198 -41.95 7.90 26.07
N ARG A 199 -41.99 7.61 24.75
CA ARG A 199 -43.25 7.52 23.99
C ARG A 199 -44.12 6.34 24.43
N GLU A 200 -43.51 5.23 24.79
CA GLU A 200 -44.22 4.05 25.31
C GLU A 200 -44.83 4.35 26.69
N LYS A 201 -44.07 5.01 27.58
CA LYS A 201 -44.57 5.44 28.89
C LYS A 201 -45.71 6.46 28.79
N GLY A 202 -45.65 7.38 27.83
CA GLY A 202 -46.69 8.39 27.62
C GLY A 202 -48.00 7.86 27.01
N LYS A 203 -48.01 6.64 26.43
CA LYS A 203 -49.24 6.00 25.92
C LYS A 203 -49.97 5.17 26.97
N THR A 204 -49.28 4.77 28.05
CA THR A 204 -49.85 3.95 29.13
C THR A 204 -50.54 4.75 30.24
N THR A 205 -50.55 6.08 30.12
CA THR A 205 -51.32 7.03 30.96
C THR A 205 -52.44 7.66 30.15
#